data_AF-S3JH86-F1
#
_entry.id   AF-S3JH86-F1
#
_cell.length_a   1.000
_cell.length_b   1.000
_cell.length_c   1.000
_cell.angle_alpha   90.00
_cell.angle_beta   90.00
_cell.angle_gamma   90.00
#
_symmetry.space_group_name_H-M   'P 1'
#
loop_
_entity.id
_entity.type
_entity.pdbx_description
1 polymer ?
#
loop_
_entity_poly.entity_id
_entity_poly.type
_entity_poly.pdbx_seq_one_letter_code
_entity_poly.pdbx_strand_id
1 'polypeptide(L)'
;MLPKTFCILPFSQMTIVNDGKAQLCCRTDLNPMSEGRCLSLHWATCEQIWNSDYLRSVRSQMLAGEKIPDCSQCYSTEADGGTSLRQIMNTQAEQLWRVSGEEGILDKATAIVREGGKAPPPSALHLWLGNLCNLKCRMCSPMFSSQIAADPIQAQWFGDRIRAEILLPVYLDEVKYTGLGELTWRGEKLTRPVKRGKVTISLPANGAAIDLIEISGWKNCHQPCYLSVMAGKRAIARQLLSDGQWQIAIELAPTEEAISSLELSLHFLHLLQPQSLLSNYQGEQICSWGLQPCIDIDNLRIVSQKKSDKGQEREILSRIPENTQWSSNEKLVFEEILAHPESLNLLLFAGGEPLIHPMFPAILKKLIDTDHAGHISLYISTNGTVYNRRLSEMLKQFLSVELAFSVEGIGQLQEYIRYPSRWERIARNIFAFQKDHISLSVRPTAQAYNIFGILDLVRWCQENGLRFCLDSIVWSPKFLSLDMLPQVLIDEAFQDWQQFLASECDQDNRWHLETVIAALQRPRPDSEELMTLQGDFIEFTNDIDRSRGQSLALACPRLYNRLVANGFDFSDKYRFF
;
A
#
# COMPACT_ATOMS: atom_id res chain seq x y z
N MET A 1 -17.94 -15.84 21.72
CA MET A 1 -18.23 -14.76 20.77
C MET A 1 -16.94 -14.05 20.43
N LEU A 2 -16.72 -13.78 19.15
CA LEU A 2 -15.54 -13.03 18.70
C LEU A 2 -15.60 -11.57 19.22
N PRO A 3 -14.45 -10.96 19.59
CA PRO A 3 -14.40 -9.55 19.95
C PRO A 3 -14.93 -8.66 18.81
N LYS A 4 -15.58 -7.55 19.15
CA LYS A 4 -16.11 -6.61 18.13
C LYS A 4 -15.03 -6.04 17.22
N THR A 5 -13.77 -6.00 17.64
CA THR A 5 -12.63 -5.52 16.84
C THR A 5 -11.95 -6.60 16.02
N PHE A 6 -12.32 -7.88 16.20
CA PHE A 6 -11.68 -9.01 15.54
C PHE A 6 -11.77 -8.90 14.02
N CYS A 7 -10.66 -9.19 13.35
CA CYS A 7 -10.57 -9.37 11.91
C CYS A 7 -9.80 -10.66 11.66
N ILE A 8 -10.29 -11.50 10.75
CA ILE A 8 -9.60 -12.72 10.36
C ILE A 8 -8.28 -12.46 9.61
N LEU A 9 -8.20 -11.35 8.86
CA LEU A 9 -7.10 -11.11 7.91
C LEU A 9 -5.70 -11.12 8.53
N PRO A 10 -5.41 -10.44 9.67
CA PRO A 10 -4.08 -10.47 10.26
C PRO A 10 -3.61 -11.86 10.72
N PHE A 11 -4.53 -12.83 10.81
CA PHE A 11 -4.22 -14.19 11.19
C PHE A 11 -4.20 -15.17 10.00
N SER A 12 -4.79 -14.81 8.85
CA SER A 12 -4.99 -15.73 7.72
C SER A 12 -4.40 -15.26 6.40
N GLN A 13 -4.28 -13.94 6.18
CA GLN A 13 -3.93 -13.35 4.88
C GLN A 13 -2.77 -12.38 4.97
N MET A 14 -1.77 -12.56 4.10
CA MET A 14 -0.74 -11.56 3.85
C MET A 14 -1.06 -10.77 2.56
N THR A 15 -1.04 -9.44 2.63
CA THR A 15 -1.23 -8.56 1.46
C THR A 15 0.09 -7.94 1.08
N ILE A 16 0.55 -8.14 -0.16
CA ILE A 16 1.77 -7.56 -0.73
C ILE A 16 1.34 -6.67 -1.89
N VAL A 17 1.60 -5.36 -1.76
CA VAL A 17 1.24 -4.38 -2.79
C VAL A 17 2.34 -4.23 -3.85
N ASN A 18 2.09 -3.45 -4.90
CA ASN A 18 2.92 -3.41 -6.12
C ASN A 18 4.39 -2.99 -5.89
N ASP A 19 4.68 -2.22 -4.85
CA ASP A 19 6.02 -1.76 -4.47
C ASP A 19 6.66 -2.63 -3.38
N GLY A 20 6.17 -3.86 -3.18
CA GLY A 20 6.73 -4.83 -2.25
C GLY A 20 6.38 -4.58 -0.78
N LYS A 21 5.68 -3.48 -0.46
CA LYS A 21 5.19 -3.24 0.90
C LYS A 21 4.09 -4.21 1.28
N ALA A 22 4.05 -4.58 2.55
CA ALA A 22 3.02 -5.42 3.12
C ALA A 22 2.02 -4.60 3.94
N GLN A 23 0.74 -4.91 3.77
CA GLN A 23 -0.37 -4.24 4.43
C GLN A 23 -1.21 -5.22 5.24
N LEU A 24 -2.00 -4.74 6.22
CA LEU A 24 -2.97 -5.58 6.92
C LEU A 24 -4.07 -6.08 5.97
N CYS A 25 -4.54 -5.20 5.08
CA CYS A 25 -5.50 -5.51 4.03
C CYS A 25 -5.48 -4.43 2.93
N CYS A 26 -6.34 -4.55 1.91
CA CYS A 26 -6.46 -3.56 0.84
C CYS A 26 -7.05 -2.19 1.26
N ARG A 27 -7.42 -2.00 2.53
CA ARG A 27 -7.96 -0.74 3.09
C ARG A 27 -6.98 -0.03 4.02
N THR A 28 -5.76 -0.54 4.14
CA THR A 28 -4.74 0.07 4.99
C THR A 28 -4.16 1.29 4.26
N ASP A 29 -4.49 2.49 4.74
CA ASP A 29 -3.96 3.75 4.17
C ASP A 29 -2.52 4.02 4.60
N LEU A 30 -2.18 3.68 5.84
CA LEU A 30 -0.85 3.86 6.40
C LEU A 30 0.04 2.67 6.01
N ASN A 31 1.33 2.94 5.82
CA ASN A 31 2.33 1.89 5.70
C ASN A 31 2.60 1.33 7.10
N PRO A 32 2.21 0.08 7.42
CA PRO A 32 2.44 -0.47 8.75
C PRO A 32 3.92 -0.47 9.09
N MET A 33 4.24 -0.06 10.31
CA MET A 33 5.61 0.08 10.77
C MET A 33 5.93 -0.93 11.88
N SER A 34 7.06 -1.61 11.77
CA SER A 34 7.64 -2.44 12.83
C SER A 34 9.06 -1.95 13.10
N GLU A 35 9.38 -1.71 14.37
CA GLU A 35 10.69 -1.19 14.80
C GLU A 35 11.16 0.05 14.01
N GLY A 36 10.22 0.94 13.67
CA GLY A 36 10.50 2.17 12.93
C GLY A 36 10.64 2.00 11.42
N ARG A 37 10.36 0.83 10.84
CA ARG A 37 10.40 0.60 9.38
C ARG A 37 9.10 0.10 8.82
N CYS A 38 8.81 0.43 7.57
CA CYS A 38 7.67 -0.15 6.88
C CYS A 38 7.87 -1.66 6.71
N LEU A 39 6.79 -2.43 6.74
CA LEU A 39 6.84 -3.84 6.37
C LEU A 39 7.01 -3.95 4.85
N SER A 40 8.13 -4.49 4.36
CA SER A 40 8.39 -4.60 2.92
C SER A 40 9.34 -5.74 2.55
N LEU A 41 9.08 -6.34 1.40
CA LEU A 41 9.94 -7.37 0.79
C LEU A 41 11.33 -6.83 0.42
N HIS A 42 11.49 -5.52 0.29
CA HIS A 42 12.76 -4.89 -0.07
C HIS A 42 13.84 -5.05 1.01
N TRP A 43 13.50 -5.36 2.26
CA TRP A 43 14.47 -5.52 3.35
C TRP A 43 14.17 -6.64 4.35
N ALA A 44 13.04 -7.32 4.20
CA ALA A 44 12.68 -8.46 5.02
C ALA A 44 12.11 -9.59 4.15
N THR A 45 12.20 -10.82 4.65
CA THR A 45 11.54 -11.97 4.03
C THR A 45 10.04 -11.99 4.33
N CYS A 46 9.26 -12.72 3.52
CA CYS A 46 7.83 -12.92 3.77
C CYS A 46 7.55 -13.44 5.19
N GLU A 47 8.35 -14.39 5.67
CA GLU A 47 8.19 -14.96 7.02
C GLU A 47 8.46 -13.92 8.11
N GLN A 48 9.54 -13.15 7.98
CA GLN A 48 9.88 -12.08 8.93
C GLN A 48 8.78 -11.00 8.97
N ILE A 49 8.23 -10.63 7.82
CA ILE A 49 7.13 -9.67 7.74
C ILE A 49 5.88 -10.24 8.41
N TRP A 50 5.46 -11.45 8.02
CA TRP A 50 4.26 -12.13 8.51
C TRP A 50 4.24 -12.35 10.02
N ASN A 51 5.44 -12.48 10.61
CA ASN A 51 5.64 -12.65 12.04
C ASN A 51 6.45 -11.51 12.67
N SER A 52 6.33 -10.30 12.12
CA SER A 52 6.88 -9.07 12.70
C SER A 52 6.22 -8.74 14.04
N ASP A 53 6.91 -7.94 14.87
CA ASP A 53 6.37 -7.50 16.17
C ASP A 53 5.07 -6.72 16.00
N TYR A 54 4.96 -5.93 14.94
CA TYR A 54 3.72 -5.25 14.59
C TYR A 54 2.55 -6.25 14.39
N LEU A 55 2.68 -7.26 13.52
CA LEU A 55 1.59 -8.22 13.27
C LEU A 55 1.26 -9.07 14.50
N ARG A 56 2.26 -9.47 15.29
CA ARG A 56 2.05 -10.18 16.57
C ARG A 56 1.26 -9.33 17.56
N SER A 57 1.57 -8.04 17.62
CA SER A 57 0.87 -7.05 18.45
C SER A 57 -0.57 -6.86 17.98
N VAL A 58 -0.80 -6.70 16.68
CA VAL A 58 -2.14 -6.59 16.08
C VAL A 58 -3.02 -7.80 16.44
N ARG A 59 -2.48 -9.03 16.29
CA ARG A 59 -3.21 -10.26 16.64
C ARG A 59 -3.62 -10.28 18.11
N SER A 60 -2.71 -9.90 19.00
CA SER A 60 -2.96 -9.85 20.46
C SER A 60 -4.00 -8.79 20.82
N GLN A 61 -3.84 -7.58 20.33
CA GLN A 61 -4.74 -6.44 20.58
C GLN A 61 -6.16 -6.71 20.06
N MET A 62 -6.31 -7.29 18.87
CA MET A 62 -7.63 -7.64 18.33
C MET A 62 -8.36 -8.67 19.20
N LEU A 63 -7.66 -9.66 19.77
CA LEU A 63 -8.27 -10.62 20.70
C LEU A 63 -8.63 -9.97 22.05
N ALA A 64 -7.85 -8.98 22.48
CA ALA A 64 -8.14 -8.20 23.68
C ALA A 64 -9.32 -7.21 23.49
N GLY A 65 -9.84 -7.06 22.27
CA GLY A 65 -10.94 -6.13 21.97
C GLY A 65 -10.47 -4.69 21.70
N GLU A 66 -9.18 -4.48 21.48
CA GLU A 66 -8.58 -3.17 21.22
C GLU A 66 -8.72 -2.77 19.75
N LYS A 67 -8.83 -1.46 19.49
CA LYS A 67 -8.92 -0.90 18.14
C LYS A 67 -7.54 -0.68 17.56
N ILE A 68 -7.32 -1.15 16.33
CA ILE A 68 -6.07 -0.93 15.61
C ILE A 68 -6.18 0.35 14.78
N PRO A 69 -5.28 1.34 14.93
CA PRO A 69 -5.35 2.59 14.17
C PRO A 69 -5.45 2.40 12.65
N ASP A 70 -4.72 1.41 12.11
CA ASP A 70 -4.69 1.06 10.69
C ASP A 70 -6.01 0.42 10.17
N CYS A 71 -6.97 0.17 11.05
CA CYS A 71 -8.32 -0.34 10.73
C CYS A 71 -9.41 0.74 10.85
N SER A 72 -9.02 2.02 10.97
CA SER A 72 -9.93 3.17 11.14
C SER A 72 -11.06 3.26 10.11
N GLN A 73 -10.78 2.96 8.84
CA GLN A 73 -11.80 2.96 7.77
C GLN A 73 -12.95 1.99 8.08
N CYS A 74 -12.65 0.79 8.59
CA CYS A 74 -13.69 -0.18 8.96
C CYS A 74 -14.52 0.33 10.13
N TYR A 75 -13.88 0.89 11.16
CA TYR A 75 -14.60 1.44 12.32
C TYR A 75 -15.46 2.65 11.95
N SER A 76 -15.00 3.49 11.02
CA SER A 76 -15.78 4.64 10.51
C SER A 76 -16.99 4.14 9.72
N THR A 77 -16.78 3.20 8.79
CA THR A 77 -17.87 2.61 7.98
C THR A 77 -18.94 1.99 8.87
N GLU A 78 -18.53 1.26 9.91
CA GLU A 78 -19.45 0.65 10.89
C GLU A 78 -20.19 1.71 11.72
N ALA A 79 -19.52 2.80 12.12
CA ALA A 79 -20.14 3.89 12.87
C ALA A 79 -21.19 4.64 12.03
N ASP A 80 -20.97 4.73 10.71
CA ASP A 80 -21.91 5.31 9.75
C ASP A 80 -23.10 4.36 9.44
N GLY A 81 -23.13 3.16 10.03
CA GLY A 81 -24.17 2.15 9.81
C GLY A 81 -23.94 1.25 8.59
N GLY A 82 -22.80 1.39 7.90
CA GLY A 82 -22.40 0.55 6.79
C GLY A 82 -21.77 -0.77 7.23
N THR A 83 -21.62 -1.70 6.28
CA THR A 83 -20.90 -2.97 6.51
C THR A 83 -19.42 -2.82 6.11
N SER A 84 -18.49 -3.11 7.02
CA SER A 84 -17.06 -2.97 6.74
C SER A 84 -16.44 -4.21 6.09
N LEU A 85 -15.27 -4.04 5.44
CA LEU A 85 -14.47 -5.16 4.93
C LEU A 85 -14.18 -6.20 6.01
N ARG A 86 -13.88 -5.77 7.24
CA ARG A 86 -13.62 -6.65 8.37
C ARG A 86 -14.81 -7.57 8.67
N GLN A 87 -16.02 -7.01 8.73
CA GLN A 87 -17.23 -7.80 8.94
C GLN A 87 -17.45 -8.81 7.80
N ILE A 88 -17.25 -8.39 6.55
CA ILE A 88 -17.37 -9.26 5.37
C ILE A 88 -16.33 -10.38 5.41
N MET A 89 -15.08 -10.11 5.76
CA MET A 89 -14.04 -11.14 5.80
C MET A 89 -14.27 -12.13 6.95
N ASN A 90 -14.84 -11.68 8.07
CA ASN A 90 -15.18 -12.57 9.17
C ASN A 90 -16.27 -13.58 8.81
N THR A 91 -17.20 -13.27 7.88
CA THR A 91 -18.18 -14.26 7.41
C THR A 91 -17.53 -15.38 6.59
N GLN A 92 -16.32 -15.15 6.07
CA GLN A 92 -15.55 -16.14 5.31
C GLN A 92 -14.51 -16.87 6.17
N ALA A 93 -14.39 -16.54 7.46
CA ALA A 93 -13.34 -17.06 8.33
C ALA A 93 -13.40 -18.58 8.50
N GLU A 94 -14.60 -19.16 8.60
CA GLU A 94 -14.80 -20.61 8.68
C GLU A 94 -14.22 -21.33 7.46
N GLN A 95 -14.48 -20.80 6.26
CA GLN A 95 -13.96 -21.35 5.01
C GLN A 95 -12.45 -21.15 4.89
N LEU A 96 -11.95 -19.95 5.20
CA LEU A 96 -10.52 -19.62 5.11
C LEU A 96 -9.67 -20.50 6.04
N TRP A 97 -10.19 -20.86 7.21
CA TRP A 97 -9.48 -21.68 8.19
C TRP A 97 -9.91 -23.13 8.30
N ARG A 98 -10.95 -23.53 7.57
CA ARG A 98 -11.56 -24.85 7.63
C ARG A 98 -11.93 -25.23 9.07
N VAL A 99 -12.56 -24.30 9.77
CA VAL A 99 -13.05 -24.46 11.15
C VAL A 99 -14.56 -24.27 11.17
N SER A 100 -15.23 -24.84 12.17
CA SER A 100 -16.68 -24.70 12.33
C SER A 100 -17.02 -23.72 13.43
N GLY A 101 -17.86 -22.73 13.10
CA GLY A 101 -18.37 -21.74 14.03
C GLY A 101 -17.33 -20.76 14.58
N GLU A 102 -17.83 -19.75 15.29
CA GLU A 102 -16.99 -18.74 15.96
C GLU A 102 -16.02 -19.32 16.99
N GLU A 103 -16.40 -20.42 17.66
CA GLU A 103 -15.58 -21.08 18.68
C GLU A 103 -14.28 -21.63 18.07
N GLY A 104 -14.37 -22.34 16.94
CA GLY A 104 -13.19 -22.85 16.24
C GLY A 104 -12.28 -21.73 15.72
N ILE A 105 -12.85 -20.60 15.28
CA ILE A 105 -12.07 -19.42 14.90
C ILE A 105 -11.33 -18.85 16.11
N LEU A 106 -12.04 -18.67 17.23
CA LEU A 106 -11.48 -18.09 18.44
C LEU A 106 -10.39 -18.99 19.04
N ASP A 107 -10.58 -20.30 19.06
CA ASP A 107 -9.59 -21.25 19.58
C ASP A 107 -8.28 -21.18 18.80
N LYS A 108 -8.37 -21.19 17.46
CA LYS A 108 -7.20 -21.09 16.58
C LYS A 108 -6.48 -19.75 16.73
N ALA A 109 -7.23 -18.65 16.76
CA ALA A 109 -6.66 -17.32 16.99
C ALA A 109 -5.98 -17.22 18.38
N THR A 110 -6.61 -17.79 19.42
CA THR A 110 -6.09 -17.81 20.78
C THR A 110 -4.82 -18.64 20.88
N ALA A 111 -4.74 -19.78 20.19
CA ALA A 111 -3.52 -20.58 20.12
C ALA A 111 -2.33 -19.79 19.54
N ILE A 112 -2.56 -19.06 18.44
CA ILE A 112 -1.53 -18.19 17.83
C ILE A 112 -1.04 -17.13 18.84
N VAL A 113 -1.95 -16.47 19.56
CA VAL A 113 -1.58 -15.45 20.55
C VAL A 113 -0.87 -16.03 21.76
N ARG A 114 -1.24 -17.25 22.21
CA ARG A 114 -0.51 -17.98 23.28
C ARG A 114 0.93 -18.28 22.90
N GLU A 115 1.22 -18.46 21.61
CA GLU A 115 2.57 -18.62 21.07
C GLU A 115 3.26 -17.26 20.75
N GLY A 116 2.90 -16.21 21.49
CA GLY A 116 3.47 -14.87 21.31
C GLY A 116 3.01 -14.18 20.02
N GLY A 117 1.88 -14.60 19.45
CA GLY A 117 1.34 -14.06 18.20
C GLY A 117 2.01 -14.62 16.94
N LYS A 118 2.91 -15.61 17.05
CA LYS A 118 3.57 -16.24 15.90
C LYS A 118 2.57 -17.14 15.16
N ALA A 119 2.23 -16.78 13.93
CA ALA A 119 1.29 -17.54 13.12
C ALA A 119 2.01 -18.53 12.19
N PRO A 120 1.35 -19.65 11.83
CA PRO A 120 1.82 -20.52 10.74
C PRO A 120 1.83 -19.75 9.40
N PRO A 121 2.40 -20.33 8.32
CA PRO A 121 2.31 -19.74 6.99
C PRO A 121 0.87 -19.34 6.63
N PRO A 122 0.67 -18.20 5.95
CA PRO A 122 -0.66 -17.67 5.69
C PRO A 122 -1.48 -18.65 4.86
N SER A 123 -2.79 -18.69 5.13
CA SER A 123 -3.75 -19.46 4.32
C SER A 123 -4.25 -18.69 3.10
N ALA A 124 -3.97 -17.39 3.03
CA ALA A 124 -4.32 -16.56 1.89
C ALA A 124 -3.21 -15.56 1.56
N LEU A 125 -3.04 -15.28 0.27
CA LEU A 125 -2.16 -14.21 -0.19
C LEU A 125 -2.93 -13.27 -1.09
N HIS A 126 -2.81 -11.96 -0.84
CA HIS A 126 -3.32 -10.92 -1.72
C HIS A 126 -2.16 -10.22 -2.40
N LEU A 127 -1.96 -10.54 -3.68
CA LEU A 127 -0.78 -10.17 -4.45
C LEU A 127 -1.12 -9.10 -5.50
N TRP A 128 -0.52 -7.93 -5.36
CA TRP A 128 -0.64 -6.86 -6.36
C TRP A 128 0.60 -6.95 -7.25
N LEU A 129 0.46 -7.60 -8.40
CA LEU A 129 1.60 -8.03 -9.21
C LEU A 129 2.39 -6.89 -9.87
N GLY A 130 2.15 -5.63 -9.53
CA GLY A 130 2.81 -4.48 -10.11
C GLY A 130 1.82 -3.45 -10.62
N ASN A 131 2.33 -2.47 -11.37
CA ASN A 131 1.52 -1.40 -11.94
C ASN A 131 1.18 -1.59 -13.42
N LEU A 132 1.62 -2.69 -14.05
CA LEU A 132 1.34 -2.93 -15.48
C LEU A 132 -0.16 -2.96 -15.73
N CYS A 133 -0.67 -1.91 -16.37
CA CYS A 133 -2.07 -1.74 -16.69
C CYS A 133 -2.18 -1.09 -18.07
N ASN A 134 -3.31 -1.28 -18.72
CA ASN A 134 -3.63 -0.69 -20.03
C ASN A 134 -4.67 0.44 -19.95
N LEU A 135 -5.06 0.88 -18.74
CA LEU A 135 -6.03 1.95 -18.50
C LEU A 135 -5.46 3.06 -17.60
N LYS A 136 -6.04 4.25 -17.69
CA LYS A 136 -5.74 5.46 -16.92
C LYS A 136 -6.98 5.94 -16.17
N CYS A 137 -7.52 5.11 -15.28
CA CYS A 137 -8.76 5.41 -14.58
C CYS A 137 -8.64 6.70 -13.74
N ARG A 138 -9.70 7.50 -13.65
CA ARG A 138 -9.66 8.81 -12.97
C ARG A 138 -9.33 8.73 -11.48
N MET A 139 -9.84 7.72 -10.79
CA MET A 139 -9.56 7.48 -9.36
C MET A 139 -8.22 6.77 -9.11
N CYS A 140 -7.54 6.30 -10.16
CA CYS A 140 -6.36 5.46 -10.05
C CYS A 140 -5.08 6.31 -10.02
N SER A 141 -3.97 5.74 -9.56
CA SER A 141 -2.68 6.41 -9.40
C SER A 141 -1.56 5.74 -10.20
N PRO A 142 -0.39 6.39 -10.36
CA PRO A 142 0.80 5.79 -10.96
C PRO A 142 1.24 4.45 -10.34
N MET A 143 0.87 4.18 -9.07
CA MET A 143 1.18 2.89 -8.42
C MET A 143 0.41 1.72 -9.00
N PHE A 144 -0.77 1.97 -9.55
CA PHE A 144 -1.65 0.90 -10.03
C PHE A 144 -1.87 0.97 -11.54
N SER A 145 -1.24 1.94 -12.22
CA SER A 145 -1.23 1.98 -13.68
C SER A 145 0.06 2.58 -14.26
N SER A 146 0.75 1.77 -15.06
CA SER A 146 1.87 2.16 -15.90
C SER A 146 1.48 3.19 -16.95
N GLN A 147 0.21 3.22 -17.38
CA GLN A 147 -0.28 4.25 -18.30
C GLN A 147 -0.41 5.60 -17.60
N ILE A 148 -0.83 5.63 -16.33
CA ILE A 148 -0.87 6.86 -15.53
C ILE A 148 0.54 7.30 -15.18
N ALA A 149 1.42 6.38 -14.80
CA ALA A 149 2.82 6.70 -14.52
C ALA A 149 3.54 7.35 -15.71
N ALA A 150 3.14 7.02 -16.95
CA ALA A 150 3.65 7.63 -18.18
C ALA A 150 2.83 8.85 -18.65
N ASP A 151 1.71 9.18 -17.99
CA ASP A 151 0.83 10.27 -18.38
C ASP A 151 1.38 11.61 -17.87
N PRO A 152 1.62 12.59 -18.75
CA PRO A 152 2.25 13.84 -18.35
C PRO A 152 1.34 14.74 -17.51
N ILE A 153 0.02 14.49 -17.45
CA ILE A 153 -0.92 15.34 -16.72
C ILE A 153 -1.43 14.62 -15.48
N GLN A 154 -1.97 13.40 -15.63
CA GLN A 154 -2.54 12.69 -14.49
C GLN A 154 -1.48 12.32 -13.44
N ALA A 155 -0.23 12.04 -13.83
CA ALA A 155 0.82 11.73 -12.86
C ALA A 155 1.14 12.91 -11.93
N GLN A 156 1.03 14.15 -12.43
CA GLN A 156 1.35 15.37 -11.65
C GLN A 156 0.38 15.59 -10.48
N TRP A 157 -0.85 15.08 -10.58
CA TRP A 157 -1.86 15.14 -9.52
C TRP A 157 -1.50 14.34 -8.25
N PHE A 158 -0.47 13.49 -8.30
CA PHE A 158 -0.04 12.66 -7.16
C PHE A 158 1.23 13.19 -6.45
N GLY A 159 1.75 14.35 -6.89
CA GLY A 159 2.88 15.06 -6.27
C GLY A 159 4.23 14.35 -6.36
N ASP A 160 5.28 15.04 -5.90
CA ASP A 160 6.61 14.45 -5.75
C ASP A 160 6.64 13.53 -4.52
N ARG A 161 7.27 12.36 -4.68
CA ARG A 161 7.39 11.38 -3.60
C ARG A 161 8.72 11.55 -2.88
N ILE A 162 8.65 11.94 -1.61
CA ILE A 162 9.77 11.85 -0.68
C ILE A 162 9.84 10.41 -0.18
N ARG A 163 10.98 9.76 -0.40
CA ARG A 163 11.25 8.43 0.14
C ARG A 163 12.34 8.55 1.18
N ALA A 164 12.20 7.80 2.26
CA ALA A 164 13.19 7.80 3.30
C ALA A 164 13.30 6.43 3.94
N GLU A 165 14.53 6.00 4.12
CA GLU A 165 14.86 4.68 4.63
C GLU A 165 15.68 4.80 5.91
N ILE A 166 15.35 3.99 6.92
CA ILE A 166 16.02 4.03 8.22
C ILE A 166 17.06 2.90 8.23
N LEU A 167 18.34 3.24 8.27
CA LEU A 167 19.49 2.31 8.31
C LEU A 167 19.77 1.74 9.70
N LEU A 168 19.49 2.51 10.75
CA LEU A 168 19.72 2.17 12.16
C LEU A 168 18.53 2.67 13.00
N PRO A 169 18.21 2.04 14.13
CA PRO A 169 19.05 1.12 14.90
C PRO A 169 18.88 -0.36 14.56
N VAL A 170 17.84 -0.78 13.84
CA VAL A 170 17.66 -2.17 13.42
C VAL A 170 18.56 -2.47 12.21
N TYR A 171 19.05 -3.69 12.04
CA TYR A 171 19.85 -4.04 10.86
C TYR A 171 18.95 -4.43 9.68
N LEU A 172 19.34 -4.08 8.46
CA LEU A 172 18.72 -4.53 7.23
C LEU A 172 19.44 -5.78 6.73
N ASP A 173 18.68 -6.72 6.16
CA ASP A 173 19.26 -7.83 5.43
C ASP A 173 20.06 -7.30 4.22
N GLU A 174 21.15 -7.99 3.89
CA GLU A 174 22.15 -7.61 2.87
C GLU A 174 22.99 -6.33 3.12
N VAL A 175 22.60 -5.48 4.08
CA VAL A 175 23.43 -4.36 4.53
C VAL A 175 24.43 -4.85 5.58
N LYS A 176 25.72 -4.57 5.34
CA LYS A 176 26.77 -4.97 6.30
C LYS A 176 27.04 -3.83 7.27
N TYR A 177 26.84 -4.11 8.56
CA TYR A 177 27.09 -3.20 9.67
C TYR A 177 28.32 -3.64 10.46
N THR A 178 29.20 -2.70 10.82
CA THR A 178 30.32 -2.96 11.73
C THR A 178 30.47 -1.80 12.71
N GLY A 179 31.06 -2.07 13.88
CA GLY A 179 31.38 -1.03 14.88
C GLY A 179 30.25 -0.64 15.84
N LEU A 180 29.09 -1.29 15.76
CA LEU A 180 27.94 -1.10 16.63
C LEU A 180 27.79 -2.24 17.65
N GLY A 181 27.17 -1.95 18.79
CA GLY A 181 26.80 -2.93 19.80
C GLY A 181 25.39 -3.49 19.63
N GLU A 182 24.92 -4.19 20.66
CA GLU A 182 23.59 -4.80 20.68
C GLU A 182 22.50 -3.73 20.76
N LEU A 183 21.31 -4.09 20.28
CA LEU A 183 20.15 -3.21 20.30
C LEU A 183 19.70 -2.99 21.76
N THR A 184 19.55 -1.74 22.18
CA THR A 184 19.18 -1.38 23.55
C THR A 184 18.05 -0.37 23.59
N TRP A 185 17.21 -0.43 24.62
CA TRP A 185 16.16 0.54 24.88
C TRP A 185 16.68 1.72 25.70
N ARG A 186 16.30 2.93 25.29
CA ARG A 186 16.50 4.15 26.07
C ARG A 186 15.19 4.95 26.12
N GLY A 187 14.48 4.85 27.24
CA GLY A 187 13.11 5.32 27.31
C GLY A 187 12.24 4.56 26.30
N GLU A 188 11.54 5.28 25.44
CA GLU A 188 10.70 4.72 24.37
C GLU A 188 11.45 4.52 23.04
N LYS A 189 12.75 4.82 22.96
CA LYS A 189 13.54 4.71 21.72
C LYS A 189 14.47 3.50 21.74
N LEU A 190 14.54 2.81 20.61
CA LEU A 190 15.59 1.85 20.30
C LEU A 190 16.89 2.59 19.94
N THR A 191 18.02 2.04 20.37
CA THR A 191 19.34 2.63 20.16
C THR A 191 20.39 1.56 19.92
N ARG A 192 21.48 1.91 19.22
CA ARG A 192 22.69 1.09 19.17
C ARG A 192 23.92 1.85 19.65
N PRO A 193 24.65 1.29 20.61
CA PRO A 193 25.89 1.90 21.07
C PRO A 193 27.02 1.76 20.05
N VAL A 194 27.88 2.78 19.94
CA VAL A 194 29.08 2.69 19.10
C VAL A 194 30.23 2.05 19.88
N LYS A 195 30.72 0.89 19.41
CA LYS A 195 31.77 0.08 20.08
C LYS A 195 33.20 0.44 19.67
N ARG A 196 33.44 0.74 18.38
CA ARG A 196 34.81 0.83 17.81
C ARG A 196 35.25 2.25 17.45
N GLY A 197 34.52 3.28 17.88
CA GLY A 197 34.74 4.67 17.46
C GLY A 197 34.53 4.92 15.95
N LYS A 198 34.29 3.87 15.17
CA LYS A 198 34.03 3.87 13.74
C LYS A 198 32.91 2.88 13.46
N VAL A 199 31.91 3.32 12.74
CA VAL A 199 30.78 2.53 12.25
C VAL A 199 30.82 2.54 10.74
N THR A 200 30.80 1.37 10.12
CA THR A 200 30.74 1.24 8.66
C THR A 200 29.47 0.52 8.28
N ILE A 201 28.75 1.11 7.33
CA ILE A 201 27.49 0.61 6.76
C ILE A 201 27.69 0.48 5.26
N SER A 202 27.73 -0.74 4.76
CA SER A 202 27.90 -1.01 3.33
C SER A 202 26.51 -1.17 2.70
N LEU A 203 26.18 -0.29 1.75
CA LEU A 203 24.88 -0.27 1.09
C LEU A 203 24.92 -1.13 -0.19
N PRO A 204 23.82 -1.80 -0.57
CA PRO A 204 23.71 -2.51 -1.84
C PRO A 204 23.89 -1.56 -3.03
N ALA A 205 24.53 -2.05 -4.10
CA ALA A 205 24.87 -1.25 -5.28
C ALA A 205 23.67 -0.81 -6.16
N ASN A 206 22.46 -1.30 -5.85
CA ASN A 206 21.27 -1.21 -6.73
C ASN A 206 20.23 -0.17 -6.25
N GLY A 207 20.59 0.71 -5.32
CA GLY A 207 19.74 1.74 -4.73
C GLY A 207 19.62 3.04 -5.54
N ALA A 208 18.67 3.90 -5.15
CA ALA A 208 18.54 5.27 -5.68
C ALA A 208 19.62 6.22 -5.13
N ALA A 209 19.79 7.37 -5.79
CA ALA A 209 20.61 8.47 -5.27
C ALA A 209 20.02 8.99 -3.94
N ILE A 210 20.91 9.43 -3.04
CA ILE A 210 20.55 9.94 -1.72
C ILE A 210 20.72 11.46 -1.76
N ASP A 211 19.66 12.19 -1.38
CA ASP A 211 19.65 13.65 -1.36
C ASP A 211 19.91 14.21 0.05
N LEU A 212 19.54 13.46 1.08
CA LEU A 212 19.70 13.88 2.48
C LEU A 212 20.04 12.69 3.37
N ILE A 213 20.97 12.89 4.30
CA ILE A 213 21.29 11.95 5.38
C ILE A 213 20.95 12.61 6.71
N GLU A 214 20.07 11.99 7.49
CA GLU A 214 19.71 12.40 8.84
C GLU A 214 20.31 11.42 9.85
N ILE A 215 21.06 11.92 10.83
CA ILE A 215 21.66 11.09 11.88
C ILE A 215 21.29 11.72 13.22
N SER A 216 20.74 10.93 14.12
CA SER A 216 20.56 11.35 15.51
C SER A 216 20.98 10.27 16.48
N GLY A 217 21.21 10.74 17.70
CA GLY A 217 21.67 9.88 18.76
C GLY A 217 21.83 10.64 20.05
N TRP A 218 22.52 9.99 20.97
CA TRP A 218 22.78 10.51 22.29
C TRP A 218 24.25 10.41 22.63
N LYS A 219 24.75 11.45 23.29
CA LYS A 219 26.11 11.53 23.80
C LYS A 219 26.05 11.54 25.33
N ASN A 220 26.60 10.49 25.94
CA ASN A 220 26.57 10.22 27.37
C ASN A 220 27.84 10.68 28.10
N CYS A 221 28.65 11.54 27.46
CA CYS A 221 29.88 12.07 28.02
C CYS A 221 30.05 13.56 27.68
N HIS A 222 30.69 14.32 28.56
CA HIS A 222 31.00 15.74 28.33
C HIS A 222 32.27 15.96 27.47
N GLN A 223 32.99 14.90 27.10
CA GLN A 223 34.18 15.03 26.26
C GLN A 223 33.80 15.53 24.85
N PRO A 224 34.44 16.58 24.32
CA PRO A 224 34.15 17.05 22.97
C PRO A 224 34.44 15.96 21.92
N CYS A 225 33.47 15.70 21.05
CA CYS A 225 33.52 14.64 20.05
C CYS A 225 32.95 15.16 18.72
N TYR A 226 33.66 14.92 17.61
CA TYR A 226 33.16 15.19 16.27
C TYR A 226 32.72 13.90 15.58
N LEU A 227 31.59 13.95 14.89
CA LEU A 227 31.17 12.95 13.93
C LEU A 227 31.65 13.36 12.54
N SER A 228 32.45 12.51 11.90
CA SER A 228 32.78 12.61 10.48
C SER A 228 32.00 11.57 9.69
N VAL A 229 31.41 12.00 8.58
CA VAL A 229 30.61 11.15 7.71
C VAL A 229 31.28 11.08 6.34
N MET A 230 31.54 9.86 5.88
CA MET A 230 32.07 9.58 4.54
C MET A 230 31.02 8.84 3.71
N ALA A 231 30.91 9.21 2.44
CA ALA A 231 30.19 8.46 1.41
C ALA A 231 31.21 7.93 0.39
N GLY A 232 31.36 6.61 0.31
CA GLY A 232 32.48 5.99 -0.42
C GLY A 232 33.83 6.51 0.09
N LYS A 233 34.62 7.12 -0.80
CA LYS A 233 35.92 7.74 -0.46
C LYS A 233 35.83 9.24 -0.13
N ARG A 234 34.64 9.84 -0.21
CA ARG A 234 34.44 11.29 -0.07
C ARG A 234 33.96 11.64 1.34
N ALA A 235 34.62 12.60 1.98
CA ALA A 235 34.11 13.22 3.20
C ALA A 235 32.94 14.15 2.85
N ILE A 236 31.78 13.91 3.47
CA ILE A 236 30.55 14.67 3.19
C ILE A 236 30.10 15.54 4.37
N ALA A 237 30.47 15.20 5.60
CA ALA A 237 30.24 16.05 6.76
C ALA A 237 31.27 15.85 7.86
N ARG A 238 31.48 16.90 8.67
CA ARG A 238 32.20 16.84 9.94
C ARG A 238 31.53 17.82 10.90
N GLN A 239 30.92 17.32 11.98
CA GLN A 239 30.16 18.15 12.93
C GLN A 239 30.49 17.80 14.38
N LEU A 240 30.51 18.80 15.25
CA LEU A 240 30.70 18.62 16.69
C LEU A 240 29.37 18.16 17.32
N LEU A 241 29.41 17.14 18.17
CA LEU A 241 28.23 16.62 18.86
C LEU A 241 27.97 17.35 20.18
N SER A 242 26.75 17.83 20.34
CA SER A 242 26.23 18.34 21.62
C SER A 242 26.14 17.24 22.68
N ASP A 243 26.23 17.62 23.95
CA ASP A 243 25.96 16.72 25.06
C ASP A 243 24.47 16.38 25.12
N GLY A 244 24.12 15.15 25.51
CA GLY A 244 22.74 14.68 25.48
C GLY A 244 22.29 14.31 24.06
N GLN A 245 21.05 14.65 23.71
CA GLN A 245 20.51 14.35 22.38
C GLN A 245 21.13 15.27 21.32
N TRP A 246 21.47 14.70 20.17
CA TRP A 246 21.99 15.43 19.01
C TRP A 246 21.32 14.94 17.73
N GLN A 247 21.23 15.83 16.74
CA GLN A 247 20.72 15.54 15.41
C GLN A 247 21.52 16.32 14.37
N ILE A 248 21.83 15.66 13.26
CA ILE A 248 22.59 16.18 12.14
C ILE A 248 21.82 15.87 10.87
N ALA A 249 21.64 16.88 10.02
CA ALA A 249 21.13 16.74 8.65
C ALA A 249 22.24 17.12 7.66
N ILE A 250 22.49 16.27 6.67
CA ILE A 250 23.53 16.45 5.66
C ILE A 250 22.86 16.42 4.29
N GLU A 251 22.70 17.59 3.70
CA GLU A 251 22.25 17.72 2.31
C GLU A 251 23.38 17.32 1.37
N LEU A 252 23.05 16.48 0.40
CA LEU A 252 23.95 16.04 -0.64
C LEU A 252 23.63 16.79 -1.92
N ALA A 253 24.67 17.24 -2.62
CA ALA A 253 24.49 17.75 -3.97
C ALA A 253 23.92 16.61 -4.85
N PRO A 254 22.96 16.89 -5.76
CA PRO A 254 22.44 15.87 -6.65
C PRO A 254 23.58 15.22 -7.44
N THR A 255 23.77 13.91 -7.28
CA THR A 255 24.71 13.12 -8.06
C THR A 255 24.00 11.97 -8.73
N GLU A 256 24.40 11.62 -9.96
CA GLU A 256 23.90 10.43 -10.65
C GLU A 256 24.43 9.12 -10.03
N GLU A 257 25.50 9.19 -9.22
CA GLU A 257 26.12 8.01 -8.59
C GLU A 257 25.43 7.60 -7.28
N ALA A 258 25.11 6.31 -7.17
CA ALA A 258 24.61 5.72 -5.93
C ALA A 258 25.73 5.61 -4.88
N ILE A 259 25.42 5.93 -3.62
CA ILE A 259 26.36 5.77 -2.51
C ILE A 259 26.47 4.29 -2.15
N SER A 260 27.63 3.67 -2.41
CA SER A 260 27.87 2.25 -2.13
C SER A 260 28.24 1.96 -0.66
N SER A 261 28.65 2.96 0.10
CA SER A 261 29.01 2.79 1.52
C SER A 261 28.93 4.11 2.29
N LEU A 262 28.43 4.04 3.51
CA LEU A 262 28.47 5.11 4.50
C LEU A 262 29.42 4.73 5.64
N GLU A 263 30.32 5.62 6.01
CA GLU A 263 31.19 5.45 7.17
C GLU A 263 31.02 6.63 8.13
N LEU A 264 30.71 6.31 9.38
CA LEU A 264 30.59 7.23 10.49
C LEU A 264 31.79 7.05 11.41
N SER A 265 32.64 8.08 11.51
CA SER A 265 33.83 8.06 12.37
C SER A 265 33.71 9.09 13.48
N LEU A 266 33.81 8.63 14.72
CA LEU A 266 33.79 9.45 15.93
C LEU A 266 35.22 9.81 16.33
N HIS A 267 35.47 11.11 16.47
CA HIS A 267 36.78 11.64 16.84
C HIS A 267 36.67 12.44 18.13
N PHE A 268 37.19 11.90 19.22
CA PHE A 268 37.26 12.58 20.51
C PHE A 268 38.45 13.53 20.54
N LEU A 269 38.21 14.77 20.96
CA LEU A 269 39.31 15.69 21.26
C LEU A 269 39.94 15.25 22.58
N HIS A 270 41.24 14.95 22.55
CA HIS A 270 41.99 14.83 23.78
C HIS A 270 42.09 16.22 24.42
N LEU A 271 41.52 16.37 25.61
CA LEU A 271 41.88 17.47 26.49
C LEU A 271 43.37 17.32 26.77
N LEU A 272 44.15 18.34 26.42
CA LEU A 272 45.60 18.41 26.58
C LEU A 272 46.03 17.78 27.92
N GLN A 273 46.55 16.55 27.87
CA GLN A 273 47.41 16.03 28.92
C GLN A 273 48.88 16.20 28.48
N PRO A 274 49.80 16.51 29.39
CA PRO A 274 51.20 16.74 29.05
C PRO A 274 51.82 15.49 28.38
N GLN A 275 52.62 15.74 27.34
CA GLN A 275 53.23 14.77 26.41
C GLN A 275 54.23 13.76 27.00
N SER A 276 54.16 13.37 28.28
CA SER A 276 55.21 12.53 28.89
C SER A 276 54.97 11.02 28.89
N LEU A 277 53.91 10.50 28.25
CA LEU A 277 53.59 9.04 28.26
C LEU A 277 53.04 8.51 26.93
N LEU A 278 53.68 8.84 25.79
CA LEU A 278 53.36 8.24 24.50
C LEU A 278 54.63 7.73 23.80
N SER A 279 55.07 6.54 24.20
CA SER A 279 55.83 5.67 23.31
C SER A 279 55.12 4.32 23.27
N ASN A 280 54.78 3.90 22.04
CA ASN A 280 54.26 2.59 21.65
C ASN A 280 52.80 2.27 21.97
N TYR A 281 51.83 2.83 21.24
CA TYR A 281 50.52 2.15 21.11
C TYR A 281 49.91 2.34 19.72
N GLN A 282 49.88 1.26 18.94
CA GLN A 282 49.11 1.08 17.71
C GLN A 282 47.72 0.58 18.07
N GLY A 283 46.68 1.24 17.55
CA GLY A 283 45.33 0.68 17.45
C GLY A 283 44.54 0.62 18.76
N GLU A 284 43.27 1.01 18.70
CA GLU A 284 42.26 0.85 19.78
C GLU A 284 42.49 1.72 21.04
N GLN A 285 42.20 3.02 20.98
CA GLN A 285 41.80 3.76 22.18
C GLN A 285 40.30 4.03 22.21
N ILE A 286 39.64 3.11 22.92
CA ILE A 286 38.44 3.29 23.74
C ILE A 286 38.65 4.55 24.62
N CYS A 287 37.57 5.29 24.93
CA CYS A 287 37.56 6.20 26.08
C CYS A 287 38.25 5.50 27.26
N SER A 288 39.32 6.08 27.79
CA SER A 288 40.42 5.47 28.56
C SER A 288 40.06 4.78 29.90
N TRP A 289 38.83 4.33 30.10
CA TRP A 289 38.27 3.98 31.42
C TRP A 289 37.36 2.76 31.45
N GLY A 290 37.30 1.92 30.41
CA GLY A 290 36.45 0.71 30.43
C GLY A 290 34.95 1.01 30.66
N LEU A 291 34.53 2.24 30.37
CA LEU A 291 33.17 2.73 30.59
C LEU A 291 32.27 2.44 29.39
N GLN A 292 30.97 2.40 29.69
CA GLN A 292 29.87 2.19 28.75
C GLN A 292 29.98 3.02 27.45
N PRO A 293 29.30 2.58 26.38
CA PRO A 293 29.25 3.32 25.13
C PRO A 293 28.91 4.80 25.34
N CYS A 294 29.82 5.67 24.93
CA CYS A 294 29.68 7.11 25.16
C CYS A 294 28.74 7.78 24.15
N ILE A 295 28.46 7.10 23.03
CA ILE A 295 27.56 7.57 21.97
C ILE A 295 26.67 6.42 21.53
N ASP A 296 25.37 6.69 21.51
CA ASP A 296 24.33 5.81 20.99
C ASP A 296 23.73 6.43 19.72
N ILE A 297 23.49 5.63 18.68
CA ILE A 297 22.74 6.06 17.49
C ILE A 297 21.30 5.60 17.67
N ASP A 298 20.35 6.54 17.66
CA ASP A 298 18.92 6.26 17.78
C ASP A 298 18.20 6.30 16.42
N ASN A 299 18.79 6.98 15.44
CA ASN A 299 18.30 7.01 14.06
C ASN A 299 19.44 7.34 13.10
N LEU A 300 19.50 6.58 12.02
CA LEU A 300 20.24 6.96 10.81
C LEU A 300 19.29 6.75 9.65
N ARG A 301 18.92 7.83 8.98
CA ARG A 301 17.94 7.83 7.91
C ARG A 301 18.53 8.46 6.66
N ILE A 302 18.23 7.88 5.51
CA ILE A 302 18.62 8.39 4.20
C ILE A 302 17.35 8.74 3.42
N VAL A 303 17.35 9.87 2.75
CA VAL A 303 16.18 10.43 2.07
C VAL A 303 16.53 10.66 0.61
N SER A 304 15.63 10.25 -0.26
CA SER A 304 15.67 10.53 -1.70
C SER A 304 14.40 11.29 -2.10
N GLN A 305 14.58 12.43 -2.74
CA GLN A 305 13.51 13.22 -3.34
C GLN A 305 13.45 12.92 -4.82
N LYS A 306 12.31 12.39 -5.27
CA LYS A 306 12.05 12.29 -6.70
C LYS A 306 11.74 13.68 -7.25
N LYS A 307 12.59 14.18 -8.14
CA LYS A 307 12.18 15.18 -9.13
C LYS A 307 11.39 14.45 -10.22
N SER A 308 10.32 15.05 -10.72
CA SER A 308 9.31 14.50 -11.64
C SER A 308 9.79 13.99 -13.02
N ASP A 309 11.05 13.55 -13.14
CA ASP A 309 11.61 12.98 -14.36
C ASP A 309 11.42 11.47 -14.50
N LYS A 310 11.38 11.04 -15.76
CA LYS A 310 10.82 9.80 -16.32
C LYS A 310 11.57 8.50 -15.97
N GLY A 311 11.59 8.11 -14.70
CA GLY A 311 12.12 6.82 -14.24
C GLY A 311 11.18 6.03 -13.32
N GLN A 312 11.22 4.70 -13.38
CA GLN A 312 10.58 3.83 -12.37
C GLN A 312 11.28 4.00 -11.02
N GLU A 313 10.49 4.13 -9.95
CA GLU A 313 10.93 4.37 -8.57
C GLU A 313 11.69 3.18 -7.97
N ARG A 314 13.01 3.29 -7.81
CA ARG A 314 13.85 2.30 -7.11
C ARG A 314 13.91 2.59 -5.61
N GLU A 315 13.63 1.65 -4.73
CA GLU A 315 13.88 1.83 -3.28
C GLU A 315 15.33 2.20 -3.03
N ILE A 316 15.57 3.00 -1.98
CA ILE A 316 16.92 3.46 -1.64
C ILE A 316 17.80 2.26 -1.30
N LEU A 317 17.22 1.21 -0.70
CA LEU A 317 17.85 -0.06 -0.39
C LEU A 317 16.87 -1.17 -0.70
N SER A 318 17.35 -2.21 -1.37
CA SER A 318 16.52 -3.35 -1.75
C SER A 318 17.35 -4.61 -1.88
N ARG A 319 16.92 -5.69 -1.22
CA ARG A 319 17.40 -7.07 -1.48
C ARG A 319 16.86 -7.65 -2.79
N ILE A 320 15.88 -6.99 -3.41
CA ILE A 320 15.27 -7.38 -4.68
C ILE A 320 15.99 -6.60 -5.80
N PRO A 321 16.71 -7.27 -6.71
CA PRO A 321 17.48 -6.63 -7.77
C PRO A 321 16.63 -5.77 -8.72
N GLU A 322 15.40 -6.20 -9.00
CA GLU A 322 14.50 -5.52 -9.93
C GLU A 322 13.81 -4.29 -9.33
N ASN A 323 13.92 -4.07 -8.01
CA ASN A 323 13.57 -2.91 -7.15
C ASN A 323 12.21 -2.18 -7.36
N THR A 324 11.54 -2.26 -8.49
CA THR A 324 10.29 -1.54 -8.79
C THR A 324 9.10 -2.48 -8.96
N GLN A 325 9.36 -3.76 -9.25
CA GLN A 325 8.33 -4.78 -9.49
C GLN A 325 8.80 -6.12 -8.93
N TRP A 326 8.58 -6.36 -7.64
CA TRP A 326 8.96 -7.60 -6.96
C TRP A 326 8.46 -8.86 -7.68
N SER A 327 7.32 -8.74 -8.37
CA SER A 327 6.68 -9.81 -9.15
C SER A 327 7.47 -10.25 -10.38
N SER A 328 8.46 -9.46 -10.82
CA SER A 328 9.36 -9.83 -11.91
C SER A 328 10.46 -10.79 -11.46
N ASN A 329 10.69 -10.91 -10.15
CA ASN A 329 11.67 -11.81 -9.58
C ASN A 329 11.06 -13.19 -9.35
N GLU A 330 11.23 -14.10 -10.30
CA GLU A 330 10.70 -15.47 -10.22
C GLU A 330 11.15 -16.20 -8.96
N LYS A 331 12.41 -16.01 -8.55
CA LYS A 331 12.95 -16.66 -7.34
C LYS A 331 12.18 -16.21 -6.10
N LEU A 332 12.00 -14.91 -5.92
CA LEU A 332 11.21 -14.35 -4.82
C LEU A 332 9.76 -14.85 -4.85
N VAL A 333 9.13 -14.86 -6.02
CA VAL A 333 7.73 -15.28 -6.17
C VAL A 333 7.56 -16.76 -5.80
N PHE A 334 8.39 -17.64 -6.34
CA PHE A 334 8.19 -19.09 -6.22
C PHE A 334 8.90 -19.72 -5.03
N GLU A 335 10.07 -19.22 -4.62
CA GLU A 335 10.84 -19.80 -3.52
C GLU A 335 10.57 -19.14 -2.17
N GLU A 336 9.91 -17.97 -2.14
CA GLU A 336 9.63 -17.25 -0.89
C GLU A 336 8.14 -16.96 -0.69
N ILE A 337 7.49 -16.22 -1.62
CA ILE A 337 6.08 -15.85 -1.48
C ILE A 337 5.17 -17.09 -1.57
N LEU A 338 5.45 -17.98 -2.52
CA LEU A 338 4.73 -19.23 -2.74
C LEU A 338 5.51 -20.45 -2.24
N ALA A 339 6.34 -20.28 -1.21
CA ALA A 339 7.15 -21.38 -0.64
C ALA A 339 6.31 -22.49 0.02
N HIS A 340 5.09 -22.16 0.47
CA HIS A 340 4.17 -23.05 1.21
C HIS A 340 2.81 -23.16 0.51
N PRO A 341 2.73 -23.64 -0.74
CA PRO A 341 1.45 -23.74 -1.46
C PRO A 341 0.45 -24.71 -0.79
N GLU A 342 0.92 -25.64 0.04
CA GLU A 342 0.11 -26.54 0.84
C GLU A 342 -0.69 -25.84 1.95
N SER A 343 -0.24 -24.66 2.42
CA SER A 343 -0.99 -23.88 3.42
C SER A 343 -2.08 -23.01 2.80
N LEU A 344 -1.99 -22.75 1.49
CA LEU A 344 -2.87 -21.81 0.79
C LEU A 344 -4.25 -22.40 0.54
N ASN A 345 -5.27 -21.63 0.89
CA ASN A 345 -6.68 -21.85 0.57
C ASN A 345 -7.20 -20.82 -0.43
N LEU A 346 -6.61 -19.61 -0.46
CA LEU A 346 -7.06 -18.50 -1.30
C LEU A 346 -5.88 -17.69 -1.86
N LEU A 347 -5.89 -17.43 -3.16
CA LEU A 347 -5.03 -16.44 -3.80
C LEU A 347 -5.86 -15.32 -4.37
N LEU A 348 -5.55 -14.09 -3.98
CA LEU A 348 -6.17 -12.88 -4.51
C LEU A 348 -5.17 -12.14 -5.39
N PHE A 349 -5.60 -11.72 -6.57
CA PHE A 349 -4.79 -10.96 -7.52
C PHE A 349 -5.40 -9.60 -7.81
N ALA A 350 -4.60 -8.55 -7.64
CA ALA A 350 -4.96 -7.16 -7.92
C ALA A 350 -3.75 -6.35 -8.41
N GLY A 351 -3.77 -5.03 -8.25
CA GLY A 351 -2.71 -4.11 -8.69
C GLY A 351 -3.04 -3.47 -10.03
N GLY A 352 -2.15 -3.61 -11.01
CA GLY A 352 -2.41 -3.23 -12.41
C GLY A 352 -3.53 -4.06 -13.04
N GLU A 353 -3.27 -4.65 -14.21
CA GLU A 353 -4.20 -5.61 -14.82
C GLU A 353 -3.59 -7.02 -14.76
N PRO A 354 -4.02 -7.88 -13.83
CA PRO A 354 -3.46 -9.22 -13.69
C PRO A 354 -3.50 -10.04 -14.99
N LEU A 355 -4.55 -9.89 -15.81
CA LEU A 355 -4.72 -10.73 -17.00
C LEU A 355 -3.74 -10.39 -18.14
N ILE A 356 -3.00 -9.28 -18.05
CA ILE A 356 -1.88 -8.96 -18.96
C ILE A 356 -0.51 -9.12 -18.32
N HIS A 357 -0.44 -9.39 -17.01
CA HIS A 357 0.82 -9.52 -16.30
C HIS A 357 1.45 -10.88 -16.56
N PRO A 358 2.74 -10.97 -16.98
CA PRO A 358 3.36 -12.24 -17.35
C PRO A 358 3.50 -13.23 -16.17
N MET A 359 3.71 -12.73 -14.96
CA MET A 359 3.81 -13.58 -13.76
C MET A 359 2.48 -14.26 -13.39
N PHE A 360 1.34 -13.69 -13.79
CA PHE A 360 0.03 -14.25 -13.44
C PHE A 360 -0.18 -15.66 -14.01
N PRO A 361 -0.11 -15.91 -15.34
CA PRO A 361 -0.22 -17.26 -15.87
C PRO A 361 0.95 -18.17 -15.44
N ALA A 362 2.13 -17.61 -15.12
CA ALA A 362 3.26 -18.40 -14.60
C ALA A 362 2.93 -19.00 -13.22
N ILE A 363 2.35 -18.21 -12.32
CA ILE A 363 1.87 -18.68 -11.00
C ILE A 363 0.80 -19.77 -11.18
N LEU A 364 -0.21 -19.52 -12.01
CA LEU A 364 -1.26 -20.50 -12.25
C LEU A 364 -0.69 -21.82 -12.77
N LYS A 365 0.21 -21.75 -13.77
CA LYS A 365 0.86 -22.93 -14.34
C LYS A 365 1.67 -23.70 -13.30
N LYS A 366 2.47 -22.99 -12.48
CA LYS A 366 3.28 -23.63 -11.43
C LYS A 366 2.40 -24.41 -10.45
N LEU A 367 1.32 -23.81 -9.96
CA LEU A 367 0.40 -24.44 -9.01
C LEU A 367 -0.37 -25.62 -9.60
N ILE A 368 -0.69 -25.58 -10.90
CA ILE A 368 -1.27 -26.72 -11.63
C ILE A 368 -0.24 -27.85 -11.75
N ASP A 369 0.97 -27.53 -12.23
CA ASP A 369 2.02 -28.52 -12.47
C ASP A 369 2.49 -29.22 -11.17
N THR A 370 2.36 -28.56 -10.02
CA THR A 370 2.72 -29.10 -8.70
C THR A 370 1.51 -29.65 -7.92
N ASP A 371 0.37 -29.88 -8.57
CA ASP A 371 -0.84 -30.48 -7.97
C ASP A 371 -1.37 -29.72 -6.74
N HIS A 372 -1.35 -28.38 -6.80
CA HIS A 372 -1.87 -27.51 -5.75
C HIS A 372 -3.10 -26.70 -6.17
N ALA A 373 -3.45 -26.67 -7.46
CA ALA A 373 -4.61 -25.92 -7.92
C ALA A 373 -5.93 -26.42 -7.28
N GLY A 374 -6.09 -27.74 -7.15
CA GLY A 374 -7.35 -28.36 -6.72
C GLY A 374 -7.83 -28.03 -5.30
N HIS A 375 -6.97 -27.48 -4.43
CA HIS A 375 -7.35 -27.05 -3.08
C HIS A 375 -7.28 -25.53 -2.85
N ILE A 376 -6.90 -24.75 -3.88
CA ILE A 376 -6.76 -23.30 -3.81
C ILE A 376 -7.92 -22.63 -4.55
N SER A 377 -8.55 -21.66 -3.91
CA SER A 377 -9.53 -20.76 -4.55
C SER A 377 -8.84 -19.50 -5.08
N LEU A 378 -9.36 -18.91 -6.15
CA LEU A 378 -8.85 -17.69 -6.76
C LEU A 378 -9.88 -16.56 -6.66
N TYR A 379 -9.43 -15.36 -6.29
CA TYR A 379 -10.16 -14.12 -6.46
C TYR A 379 -9.31 -13.17 -7.32
N ILE A 380 -9.83 -12.69 -8.44
CA ILE A 380 -9.04 -11.89 -9.38
C ILE A 380 -9.81 -10.62 -9.71
N SER A 381 -9.24 -9.46 -9.37
CA SER A 381 -9.74 -8.17 -9.83
C SER A 381 -9.20 -7.87 -11.23
N THR A 382 -10.08 -7.56 -12.18
CA THR A 382 -9.71 -7.25 -13.57
C THR A 382 -10.52 -6.08 -14.10
N ASN A 383 -9.91 -5.25 -14.94
CA ASN A 383 -10.58 -4.19 -15.67
C ASN A 383 -11.39 -4.69 -16.88
N GLY A 384 -11.39 -6.01 -17.14
CA GLY A 384 -12.22 -6.67 -18.15
C GLY A 384 -11.76 -6.48 -19.60
N THR A 385 -10.59 -5.89 -19.84
CA THR A 385 -10.12 -5.60 -21.20
C THR A 385 -9.60 -6.81 -21.97
N VAL A 386 -9.33 -7.92 -21.28
CA VAL A 386 -8.75 -9.13 -21.86
C VAL A 386 -9.61 -10.35 -21.52
N TYR A 387 -9.84 -11.17 -22.54
CA TYR A 387 -10.31 -12.55 -22.42
C TYR A 387 -9.33 -13.45 -23.17
N ASN A 388 -9.03 -14.60 -22.58
CA ASN A 388 -8.19 -15.62 -23.21
C ASN A 388 -8.72 -17.00 -22.84
N ARG A 389 -9.14 -17.79 -23.83
CA ARG A 389 -9.67 -19.14 -23.63
C ARG A 389 -8.69 -20.06 -22.91
N ARG A 390 -7.39 -20.00 -23.23
CA ARG A 390 -6.38 -20.82 -22.56
C ARG A 390 -6.27 -20.47 -21.07
N LEU A 391 -6.36 -19.18 -20.75
CA LEU A 391 -6.35 -18.73 -19.36
C LEU A 391 -7.62 -19.21 -18.62
N SER A 392 -8.78 -19.09 -19.27
CA SER A 392 -10.05 -19.61 -18.77
C SER A 392 -9.96 -21.10 -18.40
N GLU A 393 -9.35 -21.93 -19.25
CA GLU A 393 -9.13 -23.35 -18.98
C GLU A 393 -8.11 -23.61 -17.85
N MET A 394 -7.14 -22.71 -17.63
CA MET A 394 -6.26 -22.81 -16.46
C MET A 394 -7.00 -22.47 -15.17
N LEU A 395 -7.84 -21.43 -15.19
CA LEU A 395 -8.64 -21.00 -14.03
C LEU A 395 -9.58 -22.13 -13.56
N LYS A 396 -10.19 -22.89 -14.47
CA LYS A 396 -11.09 -24.02 -14.14
C LYS A 396 -10.44 -25.18 -13.36
N GLN A 397 -9.10 -25.23 -13.30
CA GLN A 397 -8.39 -26.27 -12.56
C GLN A 397 -8.26 -25.96 -11.06
N PHE A 398 -8.60 -24.74 -10.65
CA PHE A 398 -8.60 -24.33 -9.26
C PHE A 398 -9.88 -24.74 -8.54
N LEU A 399 -9.84 -24.87 -7.22
CA LEU A 399 -10.99 -25.28 -6.40
C LEU A 399 -12.24 -24.43 -6.68
N SER A 400 -12.04 -23.12 -6.75
CA SER A 400 -13.06 -22.16 -7.17
C SER A 400 -12.40 -20.88 -7.70
N VAL A 401 -13.11 -20.12 -8.53
CA VAL A 401 -12.62 -18.86 -9.10
C VAL A 401 -13.73 -17.82 -9.09
N GLU A 402 -13.44 -16.63 -8.56
CA GLU A 402 -14.24 -15.41 -8.76
C GLU A 402 -13.42 -14.39 -9.56
N LEU A 403 -13.93 -14.02 -10.74
CA LEU A 403 -13.43 -12.87 -11.52
C LEU A 403 -14.28 -11.63 -11.22
N ALA A 404 -13.69 -10.66 -10.55
CA ALA A 404 -14.29 -9.39 -10.17
C ALA A 404 -13.96 -8.30 -11.20
N PHE A 405 -14.93 -7.95 -12.04
CA PHE A 405 -14.79 -6.95 -13.10
C PHE A 405 -14.97 -5.54 -12.56
N SER A 406 -13.91 -4.74 -12.60
CA SER A 406 -13.94 -3.35 -12.20
C SER A 406 -14.57 -2.46 -13.29
N VAL A 407 -15.85 -2.12 -13.08
CA VAL A 407 -16.71 -1.41 -14.05
C VAL A 407 -17.48 -0.32 -13.31
N GLU A 408 -17.37 0.93 -13.76
CA GLU A 408 -17.88 2.12 -13.07
C GLU A 408 -19.24 2.61 -13.57
N GLY A 409 -19.71 2.03 -14.68
CA GLY A 409 -20.94 2.41 -15.36
C GLY A 409 -21.05 1.65 -16.68
N ILE A 410 -22.04 2.00 -17.49
CA ILE A 410 -22.24 1.44 -18.83
C ILE A 410 -21.88 2.46 -19.91
N GLY A 411 -21.54 1.99 -21.11
CA GLY A 411 -21.31 2.84 -22.28
C GLY A 411 -20.28 3.95 -22.04
N GLN A 412 -20.65 5.18 -22.40
CA GLN A 412 -19.76 6.34 -22.36
C GLN A 412 -19.24 6.67 -20.95
N LEU A 413 -20.02 6.39 -19.90
CA LEU A 413 -19.60 6.64 -18.53
C LEU A 413 -18.39 5.77 -18.14
N GLN A 414 -18.40 4.50 -18.53
CA GLN A 414 -17.27 3.59 -18.33
C GLN A 414 -16.02 4.07 -19.09
N GLU A 415 -16.19 4.43 -20.37
CA GLU A 415 -15.07 4.88 -21.21
C GLU A 415 -14.48 6.21 -20.72
N TYR A 416 -15.31 7.06 -20.11
CA TYR A 416 -14.92 8.32 -19.51
C TYR A 416 -14.12 8.14 -18.22
N ILE A 417 -14.59 7.29 -17.31
CA ILE A 417 -13.94 7.09 -16.01
C ILE A 417 -12.71 6.19 -16.15
N ARG A 418 -12.80 5.10 -16.92
CA ARG A 418 -11.73 4.12 -17.13
C ARG A 418 -11.13 4.22 -18.54
N TYR A 419 -10.63 5.39 -18.93
CA TYR A 419 -9.98 5.62 -20.24
C TYR A 419 -8.75 4.71 -20.46
N PRO A 420 -8.42 4.24 -21.67
CA PRO A 420 -9.21 4.26 -22.91
C PRO A 420 -10.01 2.95 -23.08
N SER A 421 -10.74 2.53 -22.04
CA SER A 421 -11.56 1.32 -22.14
C SER A 421 -12.64 1.46 -23.21
N ARG A 422 -13.18 0.31 -23.63
CA ARG A 422 -14.28 0.21 -24.60
C ARG A 422 -15.37 -0.65 -24.00
N TRP A 423 -16.55 -0.07 -23.79
CA TRP A 423 -17.67 -0.76 -23.12
C TRP A 423 -18.01 -2.08 -23.83
N GLU A 424 -18.17 -2.02 -25.15
CA GLU A 424 -18.50 -3.19 -25.97
C GLU A 424 -17.46 -4.32 -25.86
N ARG A 425 -16.18 -3.99 -25.68
CA ARG A 425 -15.13 -5.00 -25.47
C ARG A 425 -15.25 -5.62 -24.07
N ILE A 426 -15.46 -4.80 -23.05
CA ILE A 426 -15.61 -5.27 -21.67
C ILE A 426 -16.82 -6.18 -21.54
N ALA A 427 -17.99 -5.75 -22.02
CA ALA A 427 -19.22 -6.53 -21.99
C ALA A 427 -19.03 -7.88 -22.73
N ARG A 428 -18.44 -7.87 -23.93
CA ARG A 428 -18.11 -9.10 -24.66
C ARG A 428 -17.21 -10.05 -23.87
N ASN A 429 -16.19 -9.53 -23.18
CA ASN A 429 -15.28 -10.35 -22.40
C ASN A 429 -15.97 -10.93 -21.16
N ILE A 430 -16.82 -10.16 -20.47
CA ILE A 430 -17.65 -10.64 -19.36
C ILE A 430 -18.50 -11.83 -19.83
N PHE A 431 -19.23 -11.67 -20.95
CA PHE A 431 -20.05 -12.75 -21.51
C PHE A 431 -19.23 -13.96 -21.97
N ALA A 432 -18.00 -13.76 -22.43
CA ALA A 432 -17.11 -14.86 -22.80
C ALA A 432 -16.70 -15.70 -21.58
N PHE A 433 -16.34 -15.07 -20.45
CA PHE A 433 -16.07 -15.80 -19.21
C PHE A 433 -17.33 -16.43 -18.60
N GLN A 434 -18.48 -15.76 -18.71
CA GLN A 434 -19.78 -16.30 -18.25
C GLN A 434 -20.14 -17.57 -19.03
N LYS A 435 -19.94 -17.57 -20.36
CA LYS A 435 -20.13 -18.73 -21.23
C LYS A 435 -19.17 -19.88 -20.89
N ASP A 436 -17.98 -19.56 -20.41
CA ASP A 436 -17.03 -20.56 -19.90
C ASP A 436 -17.38 -21.07 -18.50
N HIS A 437 -18.49 -20.61 -17.89
CA HIS A 437 -18.95 -20.97 -16.55
C HIS A 437 -17.98 -20.58 -15.43
N ILE A 438 -17.23 -19.48 -15.60
CA ILE A 438 -16.46 -18.87 -14.51
C ILE A 438 -17.40 -18.02 -13.66
N SER A 439 -17.27 -18.06 -12.32
CA SER A 439 -18.04 -17.16 -11.45
C SER A 439 -17.56 -15.73 -11.61
N LEU A 440 -18.50 -14.80 -11.80
CA LEU A 440 -18.22 -13.40 -12.08
C LEU A 440 -18.92 -12.47 -11.10
N SER A 441 -18.30 -11.34 -10.79
CA SER A 441 -18.97 -10.20 -10.19
C SER A 441 -18.60 -8.91 -10.91
N VAL A 442 -19.53 -7.96 -10.96
CA VAL A 442 -19.33 -6.61 -11.51
C VAL A 442 -19.22 -5.63 -10.36
N ARG A 443 -18.12 -4.89 -10.33
CA ARG A 443 -17.62 -4.21 -9.13
C ARG A 443 -17.26 -2.75 -9.40
N PRO A 444 -18.21 -1.81 -9.20
CA PRO A 444 -17.92 -0.38 -9.28
C PRO A 444 -17.27 0.15 -8.00
N THR A 445 -16.51 1.22 -8.16
CA THR A 445 -16.11 2.11 -7.07
C THR A 445 -16.97 3.38 -7.13
N ALA A 446 -17.85 3.57 -6.13
CA ALA A 446 -18.72 4.72 -6.07
C ALA A 446 -17.91 6.02 -5.85
N GLN A 447 -18.14 6.99 -6.72
CA GLN A 447 -17.44 8.27 -6.77
C GLN A 447 -18.37 9.35 -7.31
N ALA A 448 -17.96 10.62 -7.22
CA ALA A 448 -18.77 11.74 -7.70
C ALA A 448 -19.24 11.54 -9.16
N TYR A 449 -18.37 11.03 -10.04
CA TYR A 449 -18.66 10.84 -11.46
C TYR A 449 -19.76 9.82 -11.78
N ASN A 450 -19.97 8.79 -10.96
CA ASN A 450 -20.86 7.66 -11.28
C ASN A 450 -22.03 7.49 -10.31
N ILE A 451 -22.24 8.41 -9.37
CA ILE A 451 -23.28 8.25 -8.34
C ILE A 451 -24.67 8.00 -8.91
N PHE A 452 -25.02 8.62 -10.03
CA PHE A 452 -26.28 8.34 -10.73
C PHE A 452 -26.20 7.11 -11.65
N GLY A 453 -25.05 6.89 -12.30
CA GLY A 453 -24.88 5.84 -13.31
C GLY A 453 -24.67 4.43 -12.76
N ILE A 454 -24.35 4.27 -11.48
CA ILE A 454 -24.26 2.94 -10.86
C ILE A 454 -25.61 2.23 -10.87
N LEU A 455 -26.74 2.94 -10.69
CA LEU A 455 -28.06 2.30 -10.73
C LEU A 455 -28.34 1.65 -12.09
N ASP A 456 -27.91 2.27 -13.20
CA ASP A 456 -28.01 1.67 -14.53
C ASP A 456 -27.11 0.44 -14.68
N LEU A 457 -25.94 0.44 -14.04
CA LEU A 457 -25.06 -0.73 -14.00
C LEU A 457 -25.69 -1.88 -13.19
N VAL A 458 -26.39 -1.59 -12.08
CA VAL A 458 -27.12 -2.60 -11.30
C VAL A 458 -28.19 -3.25 -12.16
N ARG A 459 -29.03 -2.44 -12.85
CA ARG A 459 -30.04 -2.95 -13.80
C ARG A 459 -29.42 -3.84 -14.87
N TRP A 460 -28.33 -3.37 -15.49
CA TRP A 460 -27.63 -4.14 -16.51
C TRP A 460 -27.13 -5.48 -15.96
N CYS A 461 -26.63 -5.54 -14.72
CA CYS A 461 -26.23 -6.79 -14.10
C CYS A 461 -27.43 -7.73 -13.89
N GLN A 462 -28.55 -7.23 -13.37
CA GLN A 462 -29.78 -7.99 -13.15
C GLN A 462 -30.32 -8.59 -14.46
N GLU A 463 -30.41 -7.76 -15.52
CA GLU A 463 -30.88 -8.16 -16.85
C GLU A 463 -30.02 -9.27 -17.49
N ASN A 464 -28.74 -9.34 -17.13
CA ASN A 464 -27.77 -10.27 -17.71
C ASN A 464 -27.39 -11.44 -16.77
N GLY A 465 -28.07 -11.57 -15.63
CA GLY A 465 -27.78 -12.62 -14.65
C GLY A 465 -26.36 -12.54 -14.09
N LEU A 466 -25.84 -11.33 -13.91
CA LEU A 466 -24.51 -11.05 -13.36
C LEU A 466 -24.65 -10.60 -11.91
N ARG A 467 -23.75 -11.05 -11.05
CA ARG A 467 -23.69 -10.58 -9.65
C ARG A 467 -23.14 -9.16 -9.60
N PHE A 468 -23.92 -8.23 -9.11
CA PHE A 468 -23.43 -6.91 -8.73
C PHE A 468 -22.80 -6.96 -7.35
N CYS A 469 -21.69 -6.27 -7.15
CA CYS A 469 -21.04 -6.15 -5.85
C CYS A 469 -20.34 -4.79 -5.74
N LEU A 470 -20.89 -3.87 -4.94
CA LEU A 470 -20.20 -2.61 -4.67
C LEU A 470 -18.81 -2.91 -4.09
N ASP A 471 -17.76 -2.45 -4.76
CA ASP A 471 -16.39 -2.69 -4.32
C ASP A 471 -16.02 -1.76 -3.17
N SER A 472 -16.20 -0.47 -3.40
CA SER A 472 -15.69 0.59 -2.56
C SER A 472 -16.41 1.90 -2.83
N ILE A 473 -16.30 2.82 -1.88
CA ILE A 473 -16.57 4.25 -2.08
C ILE A 473 -15.21 4.95 -2.08
N VAL A 474 -14.97 5.86 -3.02
CA VAL A 474 -13.69 6.57 -3.11
C VAL A 474 -13.43 7.32 -1.81
N TRP A 475 -12.33 6.96 -1.17
CA TRP A 475 -11.78 7.66 0.00
C TRP A 475 -10.69 8.66 -0.41
N SER A 476 -9.81 8.23 -1.32
CA SER A 476 -8.73 9.05 -1.87
C SER A 476 -8.64 8.83 -3.40
N PRO A 477 -8.41 9.88 -4.21
CA PRO A 477 -8.33 11.28 -3.80
C PRO A 477 -9.71 11.83 -3.37
N LYS A 478 -9.74 12.59 -2.26
CA LYS A 478 -11.00 13.02 -1.62
C LYS A 478 -11.86 13.91 -2.53
N PHE A 479 -11.25 14.66 -3.45
CA PHE A 479 -11.99 15.49 -4.42
C PHE A 479 -12.78 14.68 -5.45
N LEU A 480 -12.57 13.35 -5.56
CA LEU A 480 -13.41 12.45 -6.36
C LEU A 480 -14.46 11.69 -5.54
N SER A 481 -14.43 11.81 -4.21
CA SER A 481 -15.37 11.15 -3.30
C SER A 481 -16.77 11.76 -3.38
N LEU A 482 -17.74 11.16 -2.69
CA LEU A 482 -19.08 11.75 -2.58
C LEU A 482 -19.10 13.03 -1.73
N ASP A 483 -18.04 13.33 -0.98
CA ASP A 483 -17.98 14.49 -0.06
C ASP A 483 -17.89 15.83 -0.78
N MET A 484 -17.42 15.83 -2.02
CA MET A 484 -17.31 17.03 -2.84
C MET A 484 -18.66 17.52 -3.40
N LEU A 485 -19.67 16.64 -3.42
CA LEU A 485 -20.95 16.93 -4.07
C LEU A 485 -21.74 17.99 -3.28
N PRO A 486 -22.38 18.97 -3.96
CA PRO A 486 -23.31 19.89 -3.31
C PRO A 486 -24.48 19.14 -2.66
N GLN A 487 -25.00 19.69 -1.55
CA GLN A 487 -26.11 19.06 -0.81
C GLN A 487 -27.32 18.77 -1.70
N VAL A 488 -27.65 19.64 -2.66
CA VAL A 488 -28.75 19.44 -3.62
C VAL A 488 -28.57 18.15 -4.42
N LEU A 489 -27.35 17.83 -4.85
CA LEU A 489 -27.04 16.61 -5.60
C LEU A 489 -27.04 15.37 -4.69
N ILE A 490 -26.61 15.54 -3.43
CA ILE A 490 -26.68 14.47 -2.42
C ILE A 490 -28.14 14.10 -2.16
N ASP A 491 -29.02 15.08 -1.98
CA ASP A 491 -30.45 14.85 -1.73
C ASP A 491 -31.12 14.18 -2.94
N GLU A 492 -30.79 14.62 -4.16
CA GLU A 492 -31.27 14.01 -5.41
C GLU A 492 -30.78 12.56 -5.54
N ALA A 493 -29.49 12.30 -5.34
CA ALA A 493 -28.94 10.95 -5.37
C ALA A 493 -29.57 10.07 -4.28
N PHE A 494 -29.73 10.59 -3.06
CA PHE A 494 -30.33 9.85 -1.96
C PHE A 494 -31.75 9.38 -2.31
N GLN A 495 -32.57 10.25 -2.90
CA GLN A 495 -33.91 9.91 -3.34
C GLN A 495 -33.90 8.80 -4.42
N ASP A 496 -33.04 8.92 -5.43
CA ASP A 496 -32.93 7.92 -6.50
C ASP A 496 -32.52 6.54 -5.93
N TRP A 497 -31.53 6.52 -5.05
CA TRP A 497 -31.01 5.29 -4.45
C TRP A 497 -32.04 4.65 -3.51
N GLN A 498 -32.77 5.44 -2.72
CA GLN A 498 -33.88 4.94 -1.89
C GLN A 498 -35.03 4.39 -2.74
N GLN A 499 -35.39 5.09 -3.82
CA GLN A 499 -36.42 4.62 -4.74
C GLN A 499 -36.01 3.28 -5.35
N PHE A 500 -34.78 3.18 -5.88
CA PHE A 500 -34.27 1.94 -6.46
C PHE A 500 -34.26 0.80 -5.44
N LEU A 501 -33.79 1.07 -4.21
CA LEU A 501 -33.79 0.09 -3.12
C LEU A 501 -35.20 -0.45 -2.82
N ALA A 502 -36.23 0.39 -2.94
CA ALA A 502 -37.61 0.03 -2.65
C ALA A 502 -38.31 -0.69 -3.82
N SER A 503 -37.99 -0.36 -5.07
CA SER A 503 -38.74 -0.82 -6.24
C SER A 503 -38.04 -1.81 -7.16
N GLU A 504 -36.70 -1.80 -7.22
CA GLU A 504 -35.93 -2.53 -8.25
C GLU A 504 -34.83 -3.42 -7.65
N CYS A 505 -34.44 -3.22 -6.39
CA CYS A 505 -33.33 -3.93 -5.79
C CYS A 505 -33.68 -5.36 -5.37
N ASP A 506 -32.91 -6.32 -5.88
CA ASP A 506 -32.95 -7.69 -5.39
C ASP A 506 -32.31 -7.82 -3.99
N GLN A 507 -32.70 -8.87 -3.27
CA GLN A 507 -32.22 -9.11 -1.90
C GLN A 507 -30.68 -9.22 -1.82
N ASP A 508 -30.05 -9.82 -2.82
CA ASP A 508 -28.59 -9.99 -2.88
C ASP A 508 -27.85 -8.65 -3.00
N ASN A 509 -28.50 -7.64 -3.58
CA ASN A 509 -27.89 -6.32 -3.83
C ASN A 509 -28.16 -5.32 -2.70
N ARG A 510 -29.14 -5.58 -1.83
CA ARG A 510 -29.66 -4.62 -0.84
C ARG A 510 -28.57 -3.97 0.02
N TRP A 511 -27.69 -4.76 0.61
CA TRP A 511 -26.66 -4.23 1.52
C TRP A 511 -25.62 -3.34 0.80
N HIS A 512 -25.35 -3.60 -0.49
CA HIS A 512 -24.48 -2.76 -1.31
C HIS A 512 -25.09 -1.38 -1.49
N LEU A 513 -26.39 -1.31 -1.77
CA LEU A 513 -27.10 -0.05 -1.95
C LEU A 513 -27.27 0.70 -0.64
N GLU A 514 -27.59 -0.01 0.45
CA GLU A 514 -27.65 0.57 1.80
C GLU A 514 -26.32 1.22 2.20
N THR A 515 -25.19 0.64 1.80
CA THR A 515 -23.86 1.22 2.05
C THR A 515 -23.67 2.57 1.35
N VAL A 516 -24.12 2.71 0.09
CA VAL A 516 -24.05 4.00 -0.62
C VAL A 516 -25.03 5.01 -0.02
N ILE A 517 -26.24 4.57 0.35
CA ILE A 517 -27.24 5.41 1.03
C ILE A 517 -26.68 5.97 2.34
N ALA A 518 -26.03 5.14 3.16
CA ALA A 518 -25.36 5.60 4.38
C ALA A 518 -24.28 6.65 4.09
N ALA A 519 -23.47 6.45 3.05
CA ALA A 519 -22.44 7.41 2.64
C ALA A 519 -23.00 8.73 2.08
N LEU A 520 -24.20 8.73 1.51
CA LEU A 520 -24.90 9.95 1.11
C LEU A 520 -25.41 10.72 2.35
N GLN A 521 -25.73 10.03 3.45
CA GLN A 521 -26.27 10.62 4.67
C GLN A 521 -25.21 11.13 5.65
N ARG A 522 -23.95 10.72 5.52
CA ARG A 522 -22.89 11.14 6.46
C ARG A 522 -22.67 12.65 6.46
N PRO A 523 -22.19 13.25 7.57
CA PRO A 523 -21.89 14.68 7.64
C PRO A 523 -20.97 15.13 6.52
N ARG A 524 -21.27 16.29 5.91
CA ARG A 524 -20.42 16.90 4.89
C ARG A 524 -19.19 17.54 5.54
N PRO A 525 -18.07 17.68 4.79
CA PRO A 525 -16.96 18.54 5.18
C PRO A 525 -17.42 19.94 5.58
N ASP A 526 -16.61 20.63 6.37
CA ASP A 526 -16.81 22.06 6.58
C ASP A 526 -16.67 22.85 5.26
N SER A 527 -17.09 24.11 5.27
CA SER A 527 -17.16 24.93 4.05
C SER A 527 -15.80 25.16 3.39
N GLU A 528 -14.71 25.25 4.17
CA GLU A 528 -13.37 25.52 3.64
C GLU A 528 -12.81 24.28 2.94
N GLU A 529 -12.93 23.12 3.60
CA GLU A 529 -12.56 21.85 2.98
C GLU A 529 -13.42 21.57 1.74
N LEU A 530 -14.74 21.80 1.81
CA LEU A 530 -15.64 21.57 0.67
C LEU A 530 -15.26 22.44 -0.54
N MET A 531 -14.97 23.73 -0.34
CA MET A 531 -14.51 24.62 -1.42
C MET A 531 -13.21 24.11 -2.07
N THR A 532 -12.28 23.61 -1.27
CA THR A 532 -11.02 23.04 -1.76
C THR A 532 -11.28 21.80 -2.61
N LEU A 533 -12.09 20.86 -2.11
CA LEU A 533 -12.44 19.63 -2.84
C LEU A 533 -13.15 19.93 -4.16
N GLN A 534 -14.02 20.93 -4.19
CA GLN A 534 -14.74 21.33 -5.39
C GLN A 534 -13.83 22.02 -6.41
N GLY A 535 -12.92 22.89 -5.95
CA GLY A 535 -11.89 23.49 -6.79
C GLY A 535 -10.99 22.44 -7.43
N ASP A 536 -10.45 21.53 -6.62
CA ASP A 536 -9.61 20.41 -7.06
C ASP A 536 -10.33 19.53 -8.08
N PHE A 537 -11.61 19.22 -7.86
CA PHE A 537 -12.39 18.43 -8.81
C PHE A 537 -12.57 19.12 -10.16
N ILE A 538 -12.81 20.43 -10.18
CA ILE A 538 -12.97 21.19 -11.43
C ILE A 538 -11.65 21.17 -12.20
N GLU A 539 -10.55 21.56 -11.54
CA GLU A 539 -9.22 21.57 -12.14
C GLU A 539 -8.82 20.17 -12.65
N PHE A 540 -9.02 19.13 -11.85
CA PHE A 540 -8.72 17.74 -12.24
C PHE A 540 -9.57 17.31 -13.43
N THR A 541 -10.87 17.61 -13.41
CA THR A 541 -11.77 17.24 -14.50
C THR A 541 -11.32 17.91 -15.80
N ASN A 542 -11.02 19.20 -15.76
CA ASN A 542 -10.60 19.99 -16.92
C ASN A 542 -9.25 19.54 -17.47
N ASP A 543 -8.25 19.34 -16.61
CA ASP A 543 -6.92 18.84 -17.00
C ASP A 543 -7.02 17.48 -17.70
N ILE A 544 -7.80 16.56 -17.13
CA ILE A 544 -7.96 15.21 -17.67
C ILE A 544 -8.80 15.21 -18.96
N ASP A 545 -9.86 16.02 -19.02
CA ASP A 545 -10.70 16.17 -20.22
C ASP A 545 -9.89 16.74 -21.38
N ARG A 546 -9.13 17.81 -21.15
CA ARG A 546 -8.28 18.44 -22.16
C ARG A 546 -7.17 17.50 -22.63
N SER A 547 -6.49 16.80 -21.71
CA SER A 547 -5.40 15.89 -22.06
C SER A 547 -5.86 14.65 -22.85
N ARG A 548 -7.12 14.23 -22.69
CA ARG A 548 -7.66 13.00 -23.33
C ARG A 548 -8.63 13.27 -24.46
N GLY A 549 -9.01 14.53 -24.69
CA GLY A 549 -10.10 14.88 -25.61
C GLY A 549 -11.45 14.30 -25.15
N GLN A 550 -11.71 14.33 -23.84
CA GLN A 550 -12.96 13.88 -23.23
C GLN A 550 -13.81 15.06 -22.76
N SER A 551 -15.06 14.81 -22.36
CA SER A 551 -15.95 15.84 -21.82
C SER A 551 -16.89 15.23 -20.78
N LEU A 552 -16.87 15.78 -19.57
CA LEU A 552 -17.83 15.43 -18.52
C LEU A 552 -19.28 15.67 -18.99
N ALA A 553 -19.52 16.78 -19.70
CA ALA A 553 -20.84 17.15 -20.20
C ALA A 553 -21.42 16.10 -21.16
N LEU A 554 -20.57 15.44 -21.94
CA LEU A 554 -21.01 14.36 -22.83
C LEU A 554 -21.14 13.03 -22.08
N ALA A 555 -20.19 12.70 -21.21
CA ALA A 555 -20.14 11.40 -20.54
C ALA A 555 -21.15 11.25 -19.39
N CYS A 556 -21.45 12.33 -18.68
CA CYS A 556 -22.39 12.36 -17.58
C CYS A 556 -23.19 13.68 -17.58
N PRO A 557 -24.10 13.88 -18.56
CA PRO A 557 -24.80 15.16 -18.75
C PRO A 557 -25.63 15.55 -17.53
N ARG A 558 -26.25 14.58 -16.84
CA ARG A 558 -27.03 14.83 -15.62
C ARG A 558 -26.15 15.45 -14.53
N LEU A 559 -25.00 14.83 -14.22
CA LEU A 559 -24.08 15.34 -13.21
C LEU A 559 -23.55 16.72 -13.62
N TYR A 560 -23.07 16.87 -14.85
CA TYR A 560 -22.53 18.14 -15.35
C TYR A 560 -23.54 19.29 -15.21
N ASN A 561 -24.77 19.11 -15.72
CA ASN A 561 -25.80 20.14 -15.66
C ASN A 561 -26.16 20.53 -14.22
N ARG A 562 -26.17 19.56 -13.31
CA ARG A 562 -26.43 19.81 -11.88
C ARG A 562 -25.29 20.55 -11.20
N LEU A 563 -24.04 20.19 -11.50
CA LEU A 563 -22.87 20.90 -10.99
C LEU A 563 -22.86 22.36 -11.47
N VAL A 564 -23.07 22.60 -12.77
CA VAL A 564 -23.13 23.97 -13.33
C VAL A 564 -24.26 24.78 -12.70
N ALA A 565 -25.45 24.19 -12.55
CA ALA A 565 -26.57 24.86 -11.88
C ALA A 565 -26.29 25.21 -10.40
N ASN A 566 -25.30 24.56 -9.77
CA ASN A 566 -24.87 24.80 -8.40
C ASN A 566 -23.51 25.51 -8.31
N GLY A 567 -23.14 26.27 -9.34
CA GLY A 567 -22.00 27.19 -9.29
C GLY A 567 -20.65 26.58 -9.69
N PHE A 568 -20.62 25.37 -10.22
CA PHE A 568 -19.38 24.80 -10.77
C PHE A 568 -19.12 25.41 -12.14
N ASP A 569 -18.00 26.11 -12.25
CA ASP A 569 -17.55 26.73 -13.48
C ASP A 569 -16.37 25.97 -14.06
N PHE A 570 -16.61 25.28 -15.18
CA PHE A 570 -15.61 24.53 -15.93
C PHE A 570 -14.94 25.36 -17.04
N SER A 571 -15.29 26.64 -17.20
CA SER A 571 -14.66 27.53 -18.19
C SER A 571 -13.28 27.98 -17.71
N ASP A 572 -12.25 27.29 -18.19
CA ASP A 572 -10.83 27.71 -18.11
C ASP A 572 -10.13 27.63 -16.74
N LYS A 573 -10.59 26.75 -15.85
CA LYS A 573 -9.84 26.39 -14.62
C LYS A 573 -8.99 25.15 -14.85
N TYR A 574 -7.68 25.32 -14.91
CA TYR A 574 -6.70 24.23 -15.08
C TYR A 574 -5.61 24.35 -14.04
N ARG A 575 -5.04 23.22 -13.62
CA ARG A 575 -3.86 23.21 -12.75
C ARG A 575 -2.56 23.14 -13.54
N PHE A 576 -2.58 22.43 -14.67
CA PHE A 576 -1.36 22.09 -15.42
C PHE A 576 -1.33 22.58 -16.88
N PHE A 577 -2.24 23.47 -17.28
CA PHE A 577 -2.34 23.99 -18.65
C PHE A 577 -2.33 25.51 -18.77
#